data_AF-A0A193LC98-F1
#
_entry.id   AF-A0A193LC98-F1
#
_cell.length_a   1.000
_cell.length_b   1.000
_cell.length_c   1.000
_cell.angle_alpha   90.00
_cell.angle_beta   90.00
_cell.angle_gamma   90.00
#
_symmetry.space_group_name_H-M   'P 1'
#
loop_
_entity.id
_entity.type
_entity.pdbx_description
1 polymer ?
#
loop_
_entity_poly.entity_id
_entity_poly.type
_entity_poly.pdbx_seq_one_letter_code
_entity_poly.pdbx_strand_id
1 'polypeptide(L)'
;MTRTVSTLFAALALMALPAFVSAAEPEDEIRALVVEFNDAYLQNDLDKYFAYYADDATLWFNSGRSKLTSYRDSWYKLIGSGGGVRKNTLSDIRIQMSPGGDAAIATYQVEVQTEYPGNRLSSQQAHETDVWFKTDDGWRISHVHYTSGSDDE
;
A
#
# COMPACT_ATOMS: atom_id res chain seq x y z
N MET A 1 -18.77 79.70 -5.21
CA MET A 1 -17.62 78.80 -4.99
C MET A 1 -18.09 77.71 -4.04
N THR A 2 -18.50 76.55 -4.55
CA THR A 2 -18.87 75.40 -3.72
C THR A 2 -18.72 74.14 -4.59
N ARG A 3 -17.70 73.35 -4.31
CA ARG A 3 -17.42 72.06 -4.97
C ARG A 3 -18.04 70.95 -4.12
N THR A 4 -18.96 70.19 -4.69
CA THR A 4 -19.46 68.94 -4.09
C THR A 4 -18.62 67.80 -4.61
N VAL A 5 -17.85 67.15 -3.74
CA VAL A 5 -17.11 65.92 -4.04
C VAL A 5 -18.10 64.76 -3.91
N SER A 6 -18.39 64.05 -4.99
CA SER A 6 -19.14 62.79 -4.97
C SER A 6 -18.16 61.63 -4.94
N THR A 7 -18.11 60.92 -3.81
CA THR A 7 -17.32 59.70 -3.63
C THR A 7 -18.13 58.52 -4.16
N LEU A 8 -17.68 57.90 -5.25
CA LEU A 8 -18.30 56.69 -5.80
C LEU A 8 -17.72 55.46 -5.09
N PHE A 9 -18.56 54.70 -4.38
CA PHE A 9 -18.19 53.41 -3.79
C PHE A 9 -18.05 52.35 -4.90
N ALA A 10 -16.84 51.84 -5.13
CA ALA A 10 -16.62 50.66 -5.95
C ALA A 10 -16.84 49.40 -5.09
N ALA A 11 -17.91 48.65 -5.38
CA ALA A 11 -18.14 47.34 -4.78
C ALA A 11 -17.24 46.29 -5.47
N LEU A 12 -16.23 45.82 -4.75
CA LEU A 12 -15.36 44.73 -5.19
C LEU A 12 -16.05 43.40 -4.84
N ALA A 13 -16.66 42.75 -5.85
CA ALA A 13 -17.21 41.40 -5.69
C ALA A 13 -16.06 40.38 -5.71
N LEU A 14 -15.69 39.87 -4.54
CA LEU A 14 -14.71 38.80 -4.38
C LEU A 14 -15.37 37.47 -4.79
N MET A 15 -15.16 37.03 -6.03
CA MET A 15 -15.51 35.66 -6.43
C MET A 15 -14.50 34.70 -5.78
N ALA A 16 -14.93 34.00 -4.73
CA ALA A 16 -14.21 32.84 -4.24
C ALA A 16 -14.34 31.71 -5.27
N LEU A 17 -13.26 31.41 -6.00
CA LEU A 17 -13.18 30.20 -6.80
C LEU A 17 -13.17 28.99 -5.85
N PRO A 18 -14.00 27.96 -6.05
CA PRO A 18 -13.88 26.74 -5.28
C PRO A 18 -12.52 26.12 -5.58
N ALA A 19 -11.74 25.84 -4.53
CA ALA A 19 -10.56 25.02 -4.65
C ALA A 19 -11.00 23.63 -5.10
N PHE A 20 -10.76 23.29 -6.37
CA PHE A 20 -10.85 21.91 -6.83
C PHE A 20 -9.75 21.15 -6.11
N VAL A 21 -10.09 20.47 -5.02
CA VAL A 21 -9.28 19.37 -4.52
C VAL A 21 -9.32 18.32 -5.62
N SER A 22 -8.26 18.24 -6.41
CA SER A 22 -8.09 17.12 -7.33
C SER A 22 -8.14 15.86 -6.48
N ALA A 23 -9.13 15.01 -6.70
CA ALA A 23 -9.06 13.65 -6.18
C ALA A 23 -7.74 13.05 -6.69
N ALA A 24 -7.03 12.32 -5.85
CA ALA A 24 -5.89 11.54 -6.32
C ALA A 24 -6.36 10.63 -7.45
N GLU A 25 -5.57 10.51 -8.52
CA GLU A 25 -5.88 9.58 -9.58
C GLU A 25 -5.99 8.16 -8.98
N PRO A 26 -6.88 7.28 -9.47
CA PRO A 26 -7.03 5.93 -8.91
C PRO A 26 -5.71 5.14 -8.82
N GLU A 27 -4.78 5.41 -9.74
CA GLU A 27 -3.42 4.87 -9.68
C GLU A 27 -2.63 5.35 -8.44
N ASP A 28 -2.71 6.64 -8.11
CA ASP A 28 -2.03 7.21 -6.95
C ASP A 28 -2.63 6.68 -5.64
N GLU A 29 -3.93 6.41 -5.61
CA GLU A 29 -4.60 5.73 -4.48
C GLU A 29 -4.00 4.33 -4.26
N ILE A 30 -3.91 3.50 -5.30
CA ILE A 30 -3.30 2.15 -5.19
C ILE A 30 -1.83 2.24 -4.79
N ARG A 31 -1.08 3.19 -5.36
CA ARG A 31 0.32 3.41 -5.02
C ARG A 31 0.50 3.75 -3.53
N ALA A 32 -0.37 4.60 -2.98
CA ALA A 32 -0.37 4.90 -1.55
C ALA A 32 -0.71 3.66 -0.72
N LEU A 33 -1.71 2.87 -1.11
CA LEU A 33 -2.10 1.64 -0.41
C LEU A 33 -0.97 0.59 -0.40
N VAL A 34 -0.23 0.43 -1.50
CA VAL A 34 0.95 -0.46 -1.56
C VAL A 34 2.02 -0.06 -0.54
N VAL A 35 2.27 1.25 -0.40
CA VAL A 35 3.21 1.77 0.60
C VAL A 35 2.70 1.53 2.01
N GLU A 36 1.44 1.86 2.30
CA GLU A 36 0.86 1.68 3.64
C GLU A 36 0.79 0.22 4.08
N PHE A 37 0.46 -0.69 3.15
CA PHE A 37 0.47 -2.14 3.36
C PHE A 37 1.86 -2.63 3.77
N ASN A 38 2.89 -2.20 3.04
CA ASN A 38 4.28 -2.57 3.31
C ASN A 38 4.86 -1.90 4.55
N ASP A 39 4.39 -0.70 4.90
CA ASP A 39 4.74 -0.03 6.15
C ASP A 39 4.14 -0.75 7.36
N ALA A 40 2.89 -1.23 7.26
CA ALA A 40 2.27 -2.05 8.31
C ALA A 40 3.08 -3.34 8.56
N TYR A 41 3.55 -3.98 7.48
CA TYR A 41 4.42 -5.15 7.55
C TYR A 41 5.76 -4.83 8.24
N LEU A 42 6.43 -3.74 7.87
CA LEU A 42 7.67 -3.28 8.51
C LEU A 42 7.48 -3.00 10.01
N GLN A 43 6.35 -2.40 10.38
CA GLN A 43 6.00 -2.07 11.75
C GLN A 43 5.60 -3.31 12.57
N ASN A 44 5.53 -4.49 11.93
CA ASN A 44 5.03 -5.72 12.54
C ASN A 44 3.58 -5.57 13.06
N ASP A 45 2.81 -4.64 12.48
CA ASP A 45 1.39 -4.43 12.78
C ASP A 45 0.56 -5.43 11.97
N LEU A 46 0.48 -6.66 12.49
CA LEU A 46 -0.17 -7.77 11.80
C LEU A 46 -1.68 -7.57 11.63
N ASP A 47 -2.35 -6.89 12.55
CA ASP A 47 -3.77 -6.62 12.40
C ASP A 47 -4.01 -5.68 11.21
N LYS A 48 -3.24 -4.60 11.10
CA LYS A 48 -3.32 -3.70 9.95
C LYS A 48 -2.86 -4.38 8.65
N TYR A 49 -1.74 -5.10 8.68
CA TYR A 49 -1.20 -5.81 7.52
C TYR A 49 -2.21 -6.81 6.94
N PHE A 50 -2.82 -7.65 7.79
CA PHE A 50 -3.77 -8.65 7.32
C PHE A 50 -5.13 -8.07 6.93
N ALA A 51 -5.49 -6.86 7.39
CA ALA A 51 -6.72 -6.19 6.99
C ALA A 51 -6.74 -5.75 5.51
N TYR A 52 -5.57 -5.65 4.85
CA TYR A 52 -5.49 -5.35 3.42
C TYR A 52 -5.88 -6.54 2.53
N TYR A 53 -5.85 -7.78 3.05
CA TYR A 53 -6.21 -8.96 2.26
C TYR A 53 -7.73 -9.16 2.22
N ALA A 54 -8.22 -9.64 1.07
CA ALA A 54 -9.53 -10.27 0.99
C ALA A 54 -9.51 -11.62 1.74
N ASP A 55 -10.65 -12.03 2.31
CA ASP A 55 -10.75 -13.28 3.08
C ASP A 55 -10.38 -14.52 2.27
N ASP A 56 -10.62 -14.49 0.96
CA ASP A 56 -10.33 -15.57 0.01
C ASP A 56 -9.04 -15.33 -0.80
N ALA A 57 -8.19 -14.41 -0.37
CA ALA A 57 -6.96 -14.07 -1.07
C ALA A 57 -6.07 -15.30 -1.31
N THR A 58 -5.51 -15.37 -2.52
CA THR A 58 -4.60 -16.46 -2.91
C THR A 58 -3.16 -16.01 -2.84
N LEU A 59 -2.32 -16.79 -2.16
CA LEU A 59 -0.90 -16.48 -1.97
C LEU A 59 -0.04 -17.49 -2.72
N TRP A 60 0.89 -17.00 -3.53
CA TRP A 60 1.89 -17.82 -4.23
C TRP A 60 3.29 -17.35 -3.88
N PHE A 61 4.06 -18.24 -3.23
CA PHE A 61 5.43 -17.98 -2.79
C PHE A 61 6.41 -18.93 -3.52
N ASN A 62 7.72 -18.79 -3.26
CA ASN A 62 8.73 -19.74 -3.74
C ASN A 62 8.41 -21.21 -3.36
N SER A 63 7.74 -21.43 -2.21
CA SER A 63 7.30 -22.74 -1.74
C SER A 63 6.01 -23.24 -2.40
N GLY A 64 5.41 -22.45 -3.30
CA GLY A 64 4.12 -22.71 -3.94
C GLY A 64 2.95 -22.01 -3.26
N ARG A 65 1.74 -22.54 -3.49
CA ARG A 65 0.50 -21.96 -2.99
C ARG A 65 0.36 -22.10 -1.48
N SER A 66 0.02 -21.00 -0.81
CA SER A 66 -0.24 -20.95 0.62
C SER A 66 -1.66 -20.48 0.93
N LYS A 67 -2.19 -20.91 2.08
CA LYS A 67 -3.45 -20.38 2.64
C LYS A 67 -3.17 -19.11 3.44
N LEU A 68 -4.01 -18.09 3.30
CA LEU A 68 -3.90 -16.85 4.06
C LEU A 68 -3.88 -17.08 5.57
N THR A 69 -4.73 -17.99 6.08
CA THR A 69 -4.77 -18.33 7.52
C THR A 69 -3.47 -18.93 8.03
N SER A 70 -2.92 -19.92 7.33
CA SER A 70 -1.63 -20.53 7.70
C SER A 70 -0.47 -19.54 7.61
N TYR A 71 -0.50 -18.65 6.61
CA TYR A 71 0.48 -17.57 6.48
C TYR A 71 0.38 -16.59 7.66
N ARG A 72 -0.84 -16.14 7.99
CA ARG A 72 -1.14 -15.31 9.16
C ARG A 72 -0.65 -15.92 10.46
N ASP A 73 -1.02 -17.16 10.74
CA ASP A 73 -0.61 -17.86 11.97
C ASP A 73 0.91 -17.94 12.11
N SER A 74 1.62 -18.13 10.98
CA SER A 74 3.09 -18.19 10.98
C SER A 74 3.74 -16.86 11.39
N TRP A 75 3.18 -15.73 10.94
CA TRP A 75 3.65 -14.39 11.32
C TRP A 75 3.38 -14.06 12.78
N TYR A 76 2.16 -14.34 13.26
CA TYR A 76 1.83 -14.16 14.68
C TYR A 76 2.76 -14.98 15.58
N LYS A 77 3.06 -16.22 15.18
CA LYS A 77 4.01 -17.07 15.91
C LYS A 77 5.42 -16.50 15.90
N LEU A 78 5.90 -16.03 14.74
CA LEU A 78 7.24 -15.46 14.60
C LEU A 78 7.42 -14.23 15.50
N ILE A 79 6.51 -13.27 15.41
CA ILE A 79 6.54 -12.04 16.23
C ILE A 79 6.37 -12.37 17.71
N GLY A 80 5.43 -13.26 18.06
CA GLY A 80 5.24 -13.71 19.45
C GLY A 80 6.45 -14.44 20.05
N SER A 81 7.33 -14.98 19.20
CA SER A 81 8.59 -15.61 19.60
C SER A 81 9.79 -14.63 19.63
N GLY A 82 9.54 -13.33 19.43
CA GLY A 82 10.56 -12.28 19.44
C GLY A 82 11.23 -12.02 18.10
N GLY A 83 10.76 -12.63 17.01
CA GLY A 83 11.19 -12.29 15.65
C GLY A 83 10.47 -11.06 15.09
N GLY A 84 10.63 -10.83 13.79
CA GLY A 84 9.87 -9.81 13.06
C GLY A 84 10.64 -9.20 11.88
N VAL A 85 9.95 -8.34 11.14
CA VAL A 85 10.53 -7.57 10.05
C VAL A 85 11.44 -6.47 10.61
N ARG A 86 12.60 -6.30 9.98
CA ARG A 86 13.61 -5.27 10.32
C ARG A 86 13.86 -4.29 9.18
N LYS A 87 13.65 -4.75 7.96
CA LYS A 87 13.74 -3.93 6.75
C LYS A 87 12.66 -4.38 5.78
N ASN A 88 12.02 -3.40 5.13
CA ASN A 88 11.10 -3.61 4.03
C ASN A 88 11.17 -2.37 3.14
N THR A 89 12.02 -2.40 2.11
CA THR A 89 12.26 -1.24 1.24
C THR A 89 11.71 -1.52 -0.15
N LEU A 90 10.77 -0.69 -0.59
CA LEU A 90 10.14 -0.80 -1.89
C LEU A 90 10.90 -0.02 -2.97
N SER A 91 10.88 -0.54 -4.19
CA SER A 91 11.35 0.15 -5.39
C SER A 91 10.57 -0.29 -6.64
N ASP A 92 10.67 0.51 -7.71
CA ASP A 92 10.02 0.24 -9.03
C ASP A 92 8.53 -0.13 -8.93
N ILE A 93 7.76 0.59 -8.11
CA ILE A 93 6.31 0.38 -8.01
C ILE A 93 5.65 0.80 -9.32
N ARG A 94 4.98 -0.15 -9.97
CA ARG A 94 4.17 0.08 -11.19
C ARG A 94 2.75 -0.37 -10.96
N ILE A 95 1.80 0.46 -11.39
CA ILE A 95 0.38 0.22 -11.22
C ILE A 95 -0.25 0.10 -12.61
N GLN A 96 -1.14 -0.87 -12.78
CA GLN A 96 -1.96 -1.03 -13.97
C GLN A 96 -3.42 -1.13 -13.53
N MET A 97 -4.21 -0.12 -13.89
CA MET A 97 -5.64 -0.11 -13.58
C MET A 97 -6.43 -0.95 -14.58
N SER A 98 -7.49 -1.61 -14.11
CA SER A 98 -8.51 -2.19 -15.00
C SER A 98 -9.22 -1.06 -15.78
N PRO A 99 -9.75 -1.33 -16.98
CA PRO A 99 -10.57 -0.35 -17.70
C PRO A 99 -11.79 0.14 -16.91
N GLY A 100 -12.29 -0.68 -15.98
CA GLY A 100 -13.41 -0.35 -15.09
C GLY A 100 -13.01 0.48 -13.86
N GLY A 101 -11.72 0.62 -13.56
CA GLY A 101 -11.21 1.35 -12.39
C GLY A 101 -11.50 0.68 -11.04
N ASP A 102 -11.93 -0.58 -11.06
CA ASP A 102 -12.36 -1.39 -9.92
C ASP A 102 -11.38 -2.52 -9.56
N ALA A 103 -10.33 -2.68 -10.36
CA ALA A 103 -9.23 -3.59 -10.10
C ALA A 103 -7.89 -2.93 -10.48
N ALA A 104 -6.82 -3.36 -9.84
CA ALA A 104 -5.47 -2.90 -10.16
C ALA A 104 -4.45 -4.03 -9.97
N ILE A 105 -3.40 -4.01 -10.79
CA ILE A 105 -2.22 -4.84 -10.60
C ILE A 105 -1.09 -3.92 -10.16
N ALA A 106 -0.53 -4.17 -8.98
CA ALA A 106 0.67 -3.53 -8.50
C ALA A 106 1.84 -4.51 -8.61
N THR A 107 2.94 -4.08 -9.24
CA THR A 107 4.19 -4.86 -9.27
C THR A 107 5.31 -4.01 -8.72
N TYR A 108 6.17 -4.60 -7.88
CA TYR A 108 7.29 -3.89 -7.27
C TYR A 108 8.42 -4.83 -6.88
N GLN A 109 9.58 -4.23 -6.63
CA GLN A 109 10.72 -4.87 -5.99
C GLN A 109 10.71 -4.56 -4.50
N VAL A 110 11.15 -5.52 -3.70
CA VAL A 110 11.25 -5.39 -2.25
C VAL A 110 12.57 -5.95 -1.74
N GLU A 111 13.24 -5.19 -0.88
CA GLU A 111 14.33 -5.68 -0.05
C GLU A 111 13.81 -5.92 1.37
N VAL A 112 13.78 -7.17 1.80
CA VAL A 112 13.25 -7.56 3.10
C VAL A 112 14.35 -8.16 3.98
N GLN A 113 14.36 -7.75 5.25
CA GLN A 113 15.12 -8.44 6.29
C GLN A 113 14.20 -8.87 7.41
N THR A 114 14.30 -10.15 7.77
CA THR A 114 13.46 -10.77 8.81
C THR A 114 14.36 -11.37 9.87
N GLU A 115 14.17 -10.94 11.11
CA GLU A 115 14.82 -11.51 12.28
C GLU A 115 13.98 -12.67 12.81
N TYR A 116 14.65 -13.80 13.06
CA TYR A 116 14.10 -14.99 13.68
C TYR A 116 14.67 -15.14 15.10
N PRO A 117 13.97 -15.88 15.98
CA PRO A 117 14.46 -16.18 17.33
C PRO A 117 15.89 -16.72 17.33
N GLY A 118 16.69 -16.27 18.29
CA GLY A 118 18.11 -16.59 18.35
C GLY A 118 19.00 -15.71 17.47
N ASN A 119 18.54 -14.49 17.13
CA ASN A 119 19.27 -13.48 16.36
C ASN A 119 19.67 -13.94 14.94
N ARG A 120 18.88 -14.83 14.35
CA ARG A 120 19.11 -15.26 12.97
C ARG A 120 18.41 -14.29 12.03
N LEU A 121 19.17 -13.61 11.18
CA LEU A 121 18.64 -12.68 10.19
C LEU A 121 18.61 -13.34 8.81
N SER A 122 17.49 -13.23 8.09
CA SER A 122 17.47 -13.45 6.64
C SER A 122 17.43 -12.12 5.92
N SER A 123 18.06 -12.04 4.75
CA SER A 123 17.96 -10.91 3.83
C SER A 123 17.53 -11.45 2.47
N GLN A 124 16.61 -10.79 1.79
CA GLN A 124 16.13 -11.22 0.48
C GLN A 124 15.86 -10.02 -0.41
N GLN A 125 16.22 -10.16 -1.69
CA GLN A 125 15.67 -9.34 -2.76
C GLN A 125 14.53 -10.13 -3.41
N ALA A 126 13.36 -9.51 -3.53
CA ALA A 126 12.18 -10.15 -4.09
C ALA A 126 11.42 -9.25 -5.05
N HIS A 127 10.59 -9.91 -5.86
CA HIS A 127 9.61 -9.30 -6.73
C HIS A 127 8.22 -9.72 -6.27
N GLU A 128 7.34 -8.74 -6.12
CA GLU A 128 5.97 -8.96 -5.66
C GLU A 128 4.98 -8.43 -6.70
N THR A 129 3.87 -9.14 -6.83
CA THR A 129 2.71 -8.75 -7.64
C THR A 129 1.47 -8.91 -6.80
N ASP A 130 0.77 -7.80 -6.59
CA ASP A 130 -0.50 -7.73 -5.89
C ASP A 130 -1.62 -7.45 -6.88
N VAL A 131 -2.70 -8.23 -6.78
CA VAL A 131 -3.96 -7.92 -7.48
C VAL A 131 -4.95 -7.37 -6.47
N TRP A 132 -5.32 -6.12 -6.68
CA TRP A 132 -6.25 -5.36 -5.86
C TRP A 132 -7.62 -5.33 -6.52
N PHE A 133 -8.67 -5.55 -5.74
CA PHE A 133 -10.05 -5.30 -6.14
C PHE A 133 -10.70 -4.31 -5.20
N LYS A 134 -11.50 -3.41 -5.76
CA LYS A 134 -12.31 -2.48 -4.99
C LYS A 134 -13.55 -3.20 -4.47
N THR A 135 -13.75 -3.14 -3.16
CA THR A 135 -14.94 -3.66 -2.47
C THR A 135 -15.75 -2.49 -1.90
N ASP A 136 -16.93 -2.79 -1.35
CA ASP A 136 -17.74 -1.79 -0.65
C ASP A 136 -16.99 -1.19 0.56
N ASP A 137 -16.08 -1.97 1.18
CA ASP A 137 -15.23 -1.58 2.31
C ASP A 137 -13.85 -1.06 1.88
N GLY A 138 -13.70 -0.69 0.60
CA GLY A 138 -12.47 -0.19 -0.01
C GLY A 138 -11.64 -1.28 -0.71
N TRP A 139 -10.42 -0.93 -1.08
CA TRP A 139 -9.53 -1.83 -1.82
C TRP A 139 -9.02 -3.00 -0.96
N ARG A 140 -8.95 -4.20 -1.55
CA ARG A 140 -8.39 -5.41 -0.91
C ARG A 140 -7.52 -6.19 -1.88
N ILE A 141 -6.43 -6.77 -1.37
CA ILE A 141 -5.54 -7.67 -2.09
C ILE A 141 -6.22 -9.05 -2.19
N SER A 142 -6.53 -9.48 -3.41
CA SER A 142 -7.14 -10.80 -3.68
C SER A 142 -6.12 -11.83 -4.19
N HIS A 143 -4.96 -11.38 -4.66
CA HIS A 143 -3.87 -12.27 -5.04
C HIS A 143 -2.53 -11.63 -4.75
N VAL A 144 -1.59 -12.44 -4.27
CA VAL A 144 -0.17 -12.11 -4.17
C VAL A 144 0.64 -13.19 -4.87
N HIS A 145 1.59 -12.76 -5.68
CA HIS A 145 2.72 -13.59 -6.10
C HIS A 145 4.00 -12.91 -5.62
N TYR A 146 4.74 -13.62 -4.77
CA TYR A 146 6.04 -13.17 -4.28
C TYR A 146 7.10 -14.19 -4.64
N THR A 147 8.17 -13.73 -5.28
CA THR A 147 9.35 -14.55 -5.55
C THR A 147 10.59 -13.84 -5.07
N SER A 148 11.38 -14.49 -4.21
CA SER A 148 12.73 -14.03 -3.88
C SER A 148 13.76 -14.74 -4.76
N GLY A 149 14.90 -14.09 -5.01
CA GLY A 149 16.11 -14.82 -5.36
C GLY A 149 16.51 -15.75 -4.21
N SER A 150 17.04 -16.94 -4.53
CA SER A 150 17.72 -17.77 -3.53
C SER A 150 19.06 -17.12 -3.19
N ASP A 151 19.51 -17.22 -1.94
CA ASP A 151 20.94 -17.04 -1.59
C ASP A 151 21.80 -18.25 -2.04
N ASP A 152 21.24 -19.15 -2.87
CA ASP A 152 21.89 -20.37 -3.34
C ASP A 152 21.78 -20.48 -4.87
N GLU A 153 22.87 -20.12 -5.57
CA GLU A 153 23.37 -20.82 -6.77
C GLU A 153 24.72 -21.44 -6.44
#